data_AF-A0A810BCI0-F1
#
_entry.id   AF-A0A810BCI0-F1
#
_cell.length_a   1.000
_cell.length_b   1.000
_cell.length_c   1.000
_cell.angle_alpha   90.00
_cell.angle_beta   90.00
_cell.angle_gamma   90.00
#
_symmetry.space_group_name_H-M   'P 1'
#
loop_
_entity.id
_entity.type
_entity.pdbx_description
1 polymer ?
#
loop_
_entity_poly.entity_id
_entity_poly.type
_entity_poly.pdbx_seq_one_letter_code
_entity_poly.pdbx_strand_id
1 'polypeptide(L)'
;MRLIEFNGEARPLFDWARRTGISSDTLAKRLNMGWSAEEALTTPVGKQGRKPRSPMPAPSVAKALPALRDWQRDMHAAHRQMTRSVRSFVRQMEEQMAELRHGLDQHLAAQLAEADRNIIASYTRGEASTHRKVGADRCPRVAQESV
;
A
#
# COMPACT_ATOMS: atom_id res chain seq x y z
N MET A 1 21.16 -43.58 7.81
CA MET A 1 21.29 -44.19 9.16
C MET A 1 22.73 -44.04 9.60
N ARG A 2 23.00 -43.57 10.82
CA ARG A 2 24.36 -43.44 11.37
C ARG A 2 24.66 -44.65 12.28
N LEU A 3 25.73 -45.39 11.98
CA LEU A 3 26.26 -46.43 12.86
C LEU A 3 27.18 -45.81 13.91
N ILE A 4 27.11 -46.33 15.13
CA ILE A 4 27.95 -45.94 16.25
C ILE A 4 28.71 -47.19 16.69
N GLU A 5 30.03 -47.08 16.73
CA GLU A 5 30.92 -48.10 17.24
C GLU A 5 31.19 -47.84 18.72
N PHE A 6 30.92 -48.83 19.56
CA PHE A 6 31.18 -48.77 20.99
C PHE A 6 31.46 -50.17 21.51
N ASN A 7 32.53 -50.34 22.31
CA ASN A 7 32.99 -51.63 22.84
C ASN A 7 33.16 -52.75 21.78
N GLY A 8 33.64 -52.40 20.59
CA GLY A 8 33.84 -53.35 19.49
C GLY A 8 32.57 -53.80 18.78
N GLU A 9 31.40 -53.27 19.15
CA GLU A 9 30.14 -53.50 18.43
C GLU A 9 29.74 -52.25 17.64
N ALA A 10 29.55 -52.41 16.32
CA ALA A 10 28.97 -51.39 15.46
C ALA A 10 27.46 -51.60 15.36
N ARG A 11 26.67 -50.68 15.92
CA ARG A 11 25.19 -50.77 15.85
C ARG A 11 24.53 -49.45 15.45
N PRO A 12 23.30 -49.50 14.91
CA PRO A 12 22.50 -48.31 14.69
C PRO A 12 22.20 -47.56 15.99
N LEU A 13 22.11 -46.23 15.90
CA LEU A 13 21.80 -45.36 17.03
C LEU A 13 20.51 -45.74 17.80
N PHE A 14 19.50 -46.26 17.10
CA PHE A 14 18.25 -46.69 17.73
C PHE A 14 18.40 -47.96 18.59
N ASP A 15 19.26 -48.90 18.18
CA ASP A 15 19.56 -50.08 18.99
C ASP A 15 20.34 -49.69 20.25
N TRP A 16 21.29 -48.76 20.11
CA TRP A 16 21.98 -48.18 21.25
C TRP A 16 21.05 -47.43 22.20
N ALA A 17 20.06 -46.71 21.67
CA ALA A 17 19.03 -46.06 22.47
C ALA A 17 18.22 -47.07 23.29
N ARG A 18 17.83 -48.20 22.67
CA ARG A 18 17.12 -49.29 23.37
C ARG A 18 17.98 -49.95 24.44
N ARG A 19 19.28 -50.17 24.18
CA ARG A 19 20.21 -50.81 25.12
C ARG A 19 20.55 -49.94 26.33
N THR A 20 20.78 -48.65 26.10
CA THR A 20 21.21 -47.71 27.16
C THR A 20 20.02 -47.06 27.89
N GLY A 21 18.80 -47.16 27.33
CA GLY A 21 17.63 -46.46 27.84
C GLY A 21 17.65 -44.94 27.61
N ILE A 22 18.63 -44.45 26.86
CA ILE A 22 18.75 -43.04 26.48
C ILE A 22 18.03 -42.85 25.15
N SER A 23 17.19 -41.82 25.02
CA SER A 23 16.46 -41.58 23.77
C SER A 23 17.40 -41.35 22.59
N SER A 24 17.01 -41.81 21.39
CA SER A 24 17.76 -41.58 20.15
C SER A 24 18.01 -40.09 19.91
N ASP A 25 17.05 -39.23 20.20
CA ASP A 25 17.19 -37.78 20.10
C ASP A 25 18.27 -37.23 21.03
N THR A 26 18.35 -37.75 22.26
CA THR A 26 19.40 -37.36 23.21
C THR A 26 20.77 -37.81 22.72
N LEU A 27 20.91 -39.05 22.23
CA LEU A 27 22.16 -39.55 21.67
C LEU A 27 22.59 -38.74 20.43
N ALA A 28 21.65 -38.45 19.52
CA ALA A 28 21.92 -37.63 18.34
C ALA A 28 22.37 -36.20 18.73
N LYS A 29 21.72 -35.57 19.71
CA LYS A 29 22.13 -34.25 20.23
C LYS A 29 23.53 -34.28 20.81
N ARG A 30 23.86 -35.28 21.64
CA ARG A 30 25.21 -35.44 22.22
C ARG A 30 26.28 -35.55 21.14
N LEU A 31 26.05 -36.39 20.13
CA LEU A 31 26.97 -36.53 18.99
C LEU A 31 27.09 -35.25 18.15
N ASN A 32 26.00 -34.50 17.97
CA ASN A 32 26.03 -33.20 17.28
C ASN A 32 26.75 -32.12 18.09
N MET A 33 26.75 -32.25 19.42
CA MET A 33 27.55 -31.42 20.33
C MET A 33 29.02 -31.85 20.40
N GLY A 34 29.44 -32.83 19.58
CA GLY A 34 30.83 -33.28 19.48
C GLY A 34 31.25 -34.30 20.53
N TRP A 35 30.31 -34.91 21.26
CA TRP A 35 30.64 -35.96 22.23
C TRP A 35 31.15 -37.21 21.53
N SER A 36 32.09 -37.91 22.19
CA SER A 36 32.51 -39.24 21.74
C SER A 36 31.37 -40.26 21.87
N ALA A 37 31.46 -41.36 21.11
CA ALA A 37 30.47 -42.43 21.17
C ALA A 37 30.35 -43.02 22.59
N GLU A 38 31.48 -43.18 23.27
CA GLU A 38 31.54 -43.66 24.66
C GLU A 38 30.84 -42.70 25.62
N GLU A 39 31.19 -41.42 25.60
CA GLU A 39 30.58 -40.42 26.49
C GLU A 39 29.08 -40.29 26.23
N ALA A 40 28.67 -40.34 24.95
CA ALA A 40 27.28 -40.22 24.56
C ALA A 40 26.42 -41.38 25.11
N LEU A 41 26.96 -42.59 25.18
CA LEU A 41 26.27 -43.81 25.61
C LEU A 41 26.35 -44.06 27.12
N THR A 42 27.44 -43.65 27.77
CA THR A 42 27.69 -43.94 29.20
C THR A 42 27.14 -42.85 30.13
N THR A 43 27.02 -41.61 29.66
CA THR A 43 26.61 -40.51 30.53
C THR A 43 25.10 -40.54 30.79
N PRO A 44 24.61 -40.57 32.05
CA PRO A 44 23.19 -40.57 32.35
C PRO A 44 22.52 -39.25 31.91
N VAL A 45 21.26 -39.31 31.49
CA VAL A 45 20.48 -38.09 31.17
C VAL A 45 20.07 -37.44 32.48
N GLY A 46 20.63 -36.28 32.79
CA GLY A 46 20.22 -35.51 33.96
C GLY A 46 18.72 -35.22 33.91
N LYS A 47 18.00 -35.48 35.01
CA LYS A 47 16.61 -35.06 35.18
C LYS A 47 16.59 -33.54 35.32
N GLN A 48 16.74 -32.83 34.19
CA GLN A 48 16.33 -31.43 34.11
C GLN A 48 14.80 -31.44 34.22
N GLY A 49 14.32 -31.50 35.45
CA GLY A 49 12.93 -31.16 35.74
C GLY A 49 12.69 -29.82 35.07
N ARG A 50 11.61 -29.73 34.27
CA ARG A 50 11.16 -28.44 33.77
C ARG A 50 11.11 -27.55 35.00
N LYS A 51 12.00 -26.55 35.08
CA LYS A 51 11.85 -25.52 36.10
C LYS A 51 10.41 -25.05 35.93
N PRO A 52 9.56 -25.06 36.98
CA PRO A 52 8.24 -24.46 36.84
C PRO A 52 8.50 -23.09 36.24
N ARG A 53 7.77 -22.75 35.16
CA ARG A 53 7.86 -21.40 34.60
C ARG A 53 7.53 -20.50 35.78
N SER A 54 8.56 -19.91 36.40
CA SER A 54 8.35 -18.93 37.44
C SER A 54 7.38 -17.95 36.81
N PRO A 55 6.23 -17.68 37.43
CA PRO A 55 5.41 -16.56 37.01
C PRO A 55 6.38 -15.41 36.90
N MET A 56 6.46 -14.82 35.71
CA MET A 56 7.23 -13.61 35.50
C MET A 56 6.86 -12.69 36.67
N PRO A 57 7.83 -12.19 37.46
CA PRO A 57 7.49 -11.38 38.61
C PRO A 57 6.54 -10.29 38.10
N ALA A 58 5.33 -10.25 38.68
CA ALA A 58 4.34 -9.26 38.32
C ALA A 58 5.06 -7.90 38.31
N PRO A 59 4.87 -7.08 37.27
CA PRO A 59 5.73 -5.93 37.06
C PRO A 59 5.73 -5.05 38.31
N SER A 60 6.87 -5.01 39.02
CA SER A 60 7.20 -3.94 39.98
C SER A 60 7.21 -2.56 39.29
N VAL A 61 7.11 -2.56 37.95
CA VAL A 61 6.82 -1.46 37.03
C VAL A 61 5.42 -0.86 37.22
N ALA A 62 4.52 -1.43 38.03
CA ALA A 62 3.23 -0.81 38.32
C ALA A 62 3.36 0.58 39.02
N LYS A 63 4.49 0.84 39.67
CA LYS A 63 4.91 2.19 40.11
C LYS A 63 5.85 2.90 39.14
N ALA A 64 6.32 2.25 38.08
CA ALA A 64 7.21 2.88 37.13
C ALA A 64 6.44 3.89 36.28
N LEU A 65 6.59 5.14 36.73
CA LEU A 65 6.60 6.36 35.94
C LEU A 65 5.45 6.47 34.94
N PRO A 66 4.28 7.00 35.39
CA PRO A 66 3.22 7.50 34.49
C PRO A 66 3.81 8.26 33.29
N ALA A 67 4.87 9.03 33.51
CA ALA A 67 5.66 9.72 32.50
C ALA A 67 6.10 8.86 31.30
N LEU A 68 6.47 7.58 31.47
CA LEU A 68 6.84 6.71 30.34
C LEU A 68 5.62 6.31 29.51
N ARG A 69 4.50 6.05 30.18
CA ARG A 69 3.25 5.65 29.54
C ARG A 69 2.61 6.84 28.80
N ASP A 70 2.71 8.02 29.39
CA ASP A 70 2.28 9.27 28.80
C ASP A 70 3.20 9.64 27.62
N TRP A 71 4.52 9.54 27.77
CA TRP A 71 5.46 9.72 26.66
C TRP A 71 5.17 8.78 25.47
N GLN A 72 4.89 7.50 25.73
CA GLN A 72 4.55 6.54 24.68
C GLN A 72 3.23 6.91 23.98
N ARG A 73 2.24 7.45 24.70
CA ARG A 73 0.99 7.94 24.09
C ARG A 73 1.23 9.20 23.27
N ASP A 74 2.03 10.12 23.79
CA ASP A 74 2.37 11.39 23.16
C ASP A 74 3.17 11.17 21.87
N MET A 75 4.17 10.28 21.89
CA MET A 75 4.92 9.88 20.70
C MET A 75 4.00 9.31 19.62
N HIS A 76 3.06 8.44 19.98
CA HIS A 76 2.08 7.92 19.02
C HIS A 76 1.10 8.99 18.54
N ALA A 77 0.70 9.93 19.38
CA ALA A 77 -0.15 11.05 19.01
C ALA A 77 0.57 11.97 18.00
N ALA A 78 1.83 12.34 18.29
CA ALA A 78 2.67 13.13 17.41
C ALA A 78 2.89 12.45 16.05
N HIS A 79 3.17 11.14 16.04
CA HIS A 79 3.30 10.38 14.80
C HIS A 79 1.99 10.39 13.99
N ARG A 80 0.84 10.14 14.64
CA ARG A 80 -0.47 10.21 13.99
C ARG A 80 -0.76 11.60 13.44
N GLN A 81 -0.40 12.65 14.17
CA GLN A 81 -0.55 14.04 13.73
C GLN A 81 0.29 14.31 12.49
N MET A 82 1.57 13.95 12.51
CA MET A 82 2.47 14.12 11.36
C MET A 82 1.93 13.39 10.13
N THR A 83 1.47 12.15 10.27
CA THR A 83 0.88 11.41 9.14
C THR A 83 -0.38 12.08 8.60
N ARG A 84 -1.22 12.66 9.47
CA ARG A 84 -2.41 13.41 9.05
C ARG A 84 -2.03 14.69 8.31
N SER A 85 -1.04 15.43 8.79
CA SER A 85 -0.54 16.66 8.16
C SER A 85 -0.02 16.43 6.75
N VAL A 86 0.71 15.33 6.51
CA VAL A 86 1.16 14.98 5.16
C VAL A 86 -0.03 14.68 4.25
N ARG A 87 -1.03 13.92 4.71
CA ARG A 87 -2.22 13.63 3.91
C ARG A 87 -3.05 14.87 3.63
N SER A 88 -3.20 15.77 4.60
CA SER A 88 -3.94 17.02 4.39
C SER A 88 -3.22 17.93 3.40
N PHE A 89 -1.88 17.98 3.44
CA PHE A 89 -1.10 18.75 2.46
C PHE A 89 -1.29 18.21 1.03
N VAL A 90 -1.24 16.89 0.85
CA VAL A 90 -1.48 16.27 -0.47
C VAL A 90 -2.90 16.57 -0.96
N ARG A 91 -3.92 16.46 -0.10
CA ARG A 91 -5.30 16.80 -0.44
C ARG A 91 -5.45 18.26 -0.85
N GLN A 92 -4.84 19.17 -0.11
CA GLN A 92 -4.85 20.59 -0.43
C GLN A 92 -4.23 20.86 -1.81
N MET A 93 -3.12 20.18 -2.14
CA MET A 93 -2.49 20.32 -3.45
C MET A 93 -3.38 19.78 -4.57
N GLU A 94 -4.03 18.63 -4.35
CA GLU A 94 -5.01 18.07 -5.30
C GLU A 94 -6.18 19.04 -5.56
N GLU A 95 -6.68 19.68 -4.50
CA GLU A 95 -7.74 20.71 -4.59
C GLU A 95 -7.28 21.93 -5.40
N GLN A 96 -6.07 22.45 -5.13
CA GLN A 96 -5.52 23.57 -5.90
C GLN A 96 -5.34 23.24 -7.39
N MET A 97 -4.89 22.03 -7.71
CA MET A 97 -4.79 21.59 -9.10
C MET A 97 -6.16 21.42 -9.76
N ALA A 98 -7.16 20.95 -9.00
CA ALA A 98 -8.53 20.85 -9.49
C ALA A 98 -9.11 22.24 -9.78
N GLU A 99 -8.93 23.22 -8.90
CA GLU A 99 -9.36 24.61 -9.13
C GLU A 99 -8.76 25.18 -10.41
N LEU A 100 -7.45 25.04 -10.62
CA LEU A 100 -6.78 25.50 -11.83
C LEU A 100 -7.36 24.86 -13.08
N ARG A 101 -7.61 23.54 -13.05
CA ARG A 101 -8.23 22.82 -14.16
C ARG A 101 -9.65 23.32 -14.43
N HIS A 102 -10.46 23.50 -13.40
CA HIS A 102 -11.83 23.98 -13.55
C HIS A 102 -11.86 25.40 -14.12
N GLY A 103 -10.95 26.27 -13.69
CA GLY A 103 -10.81 27.61 -14.25
C GLY A 103 -10.46 27.61 -15.73
N LEU A 104 -9.54 26.74 -16.16
CA LEU A 104 -9.20 26.57 -17.57
C LEU A 104 -10.39 26.04 -18.39
N ASP A 105 -11.08 25.02 -17.89
CA ASP A 105 -12.25 24.44 -18.55
C ASP A 105 -13.37 25.50 -18.71
N GLN A 106 -13.60 26.32 -17.69
CA GLN A 106 -14.55 27.43 -17.74
C GLN A 106 -14.17 28.49 -18.76
N HIS A 107 -12.88 28.87 -18.83
CA HIS A 107 -12.41 29.85 -19.79
C HIS A 107 -12.57 29.36 -21.23
N LEU A 108 -12.21 28.11 -21.51
CA LEU A 108 -12.38 27.49 -22.82
C LEU A 108 -13.86 27.41 -23.21
N ALA A 109 -14.73 27.00 -22.29
CA ALA A 109 -16.17 26.96 -22.52
C ALA A 109 -16.75 28.36 -22.84
N ALA A 110 -16.27 29.40 -22.15
CA ALA A 110 -16.67 30.78 -22.42
C ALA A 110 -16.22 31.27 -23.81
N GLN A 111 -14.99 30.96 -24.23
CA GLN A 111 -14.51 31.31 -25.57
C GLN A 111 -15.34 30.61 -26.66
N LEU A 112 -15.66 29.33 -26.48
CA LEU A 112 -16.49 28.58 -27.43
C LEU A 112 -17.90 29.17 -27.53
N ALA A 113 -18.53 29.47 -26.39
CA ALA A 113 -19.86 30.09 -26.38
C ALA A 113 -19.84 31.47 -27.06
N GLU A 114 -18.78 32.25 -26.89
CA GLU A 114 -18.61 33.53 -27.57
C GLU A 114 -18.40 33.37 -29.07
N ALA A 115 -17.61 32.39 -29.50
CA ALA A 115 -17.43 32.07 -30.92
C ALA A 115 -18.78 31.69 -31.56
N ASP A 116 -19.56 30.82 -30.91
CA ASP A 116 -20.89 30.42 -31.37
C ASP A 116 -21.84 31.62 -31.48
N ARG A 117 -21.86 32.50 -30.47
CA ARG A 117 -22.64 33.76 -30.52
C ARG A 117 -22.24 34.63 -31.71
N ASN A 118 -20.94 34.78 -31.97
CA ASN A 118 -20.44 35.57 -33.09
C ASN A 118 -20.79 34.96 -34.45
N ILE A 119 -20.74 33.62 -34.56
CA ILE A 119 -21.18 32.90 -35.76
C ILE A 119 -22.67 33.17 -36.02
N ILE A 120 -23.54 32.99 -35.02
CA ILE A 120 -24.98 33.26 -35.15
C ILE A 120 -25.26 34.73 -35.52
N ALA A 121 -24.56 35.68 -34.88
CA ALA A 121 -24.68 37.11 -35.17
C ALA A 121 -24.24 37.47 -36.61
N SER A 122 -23.26 36.74 -37.17
CA SER A 122 -22.82 36.93 -38.55
C SER A 122 -23.87 36.50 -39.57
N TYR A 123 -24.56 35.38 -39.35
CA TYR A 123 -25.62 34.88 -40.22
C TYR A 123 -26.85 35.81 -40.21
N THR A 124 -27.29 36.22 -39.02
CA THR A 124 -28.43 37.15 -38.87
C THR A 124 -28.16 38.53 -39.50
N ARG A 125 -26.90 39.00 -39.50
CA ARG A 125 -26.48 40.23 -40.21
C ARG A 125 -26.46 40.06 -41.74
N GLY A 126 -26.13 38.87 -42.24
CA GLY A 126 -26.17 38.51 -43.66
C GLY A 126 -27.60 38.44 -44.20
N GLU A 127 -28.54 37.94 -43.41
CA GLU A 127 -29.97 37.88 -43.74
C GLU A 127 -30.61 39.28 -43.81
N ALA A 128 -30.21 40.22 -42.94
CA ALA A 128 -30.67 41.61 -42.99
C ALA A 128 -30.17 42.40 -44.21
N SER A 129 -28.99 42.06 -44.77
CA SER A 129 -28.46 42.71 -45.99
C SER A 129 -29.03 42.12 -47.27
N THR A 130 -29.40 40.84 -47.29
CA THR A 130 -30.00 40.18 -48.46
C THR A 130 -31.46 40.57 -48.65
N HIS A 131 -32.17 40.97 -47.60
CA HIS A 131 -33.56 41.43 -47.71
C HIS A 131 -33.74 42.90 -48.17
N ARG A 132 -32.66 43.68 -48.37
CA ARG A 132 -32.68 45.08 -48.84
C ARG A 132 -32.32 45.24 -50.34
N LYS A 133 -32.47 44.20 -51.16
CA LYS A 133 -32.29 44.27 -52.63
C LYS A 133 -33.34 43.49 -53.43
N VAL A 134 -34.59 43.46 -52.96
CA VAL A 134 -35.72 43.02 -53.81
C VAL A 134 -36.73 44.15 -53.88
N GLY A 135 -36.50 45.07 -54.82
CA GLY A 135 -37.37 46.23 -54.98
C GLY A 135 -36.89 47.19 -56.07
N ALA A 136 -36.86 46.72 -57.32
CA ALA A 136 -37.18 47.51 -58.52
C ALA A 136 -36.60 46.83 -59.78
N ASP A 137 -37.22 45.74 -60.25
CA ASP A 137 -37.13 45.38 -61.67
C ASP A 137 -38.50 45.57 -62.30
N ARG A 138 -38.66 46.73 -62.92
CA ARG A 138 -39.80 47.12 -63.74
C ARG A 138 -39.61 46.43 -65.10
N CYS A 139 -40.53 45.53 -65.47
CA CYS A 139 -40.57 44.89 -66.80
C CYS A 139 -40.53 45.93 -67.94
N PRO A 140 -39.74 45.70 -69.02
CA PRO A 140 -39.86 46.52 -70.22
C PRO A 140 -41.11 46.09 -71.02
N ARG A 141 -41.85 47.08 -71.47
CA ARG A 141 -43.07 46.97 -72.28
C ARG A 141 -42.69 46.57 -73.71
N VAL A 142 -43.18 45.42 -74.17
CA VAL A 142 -43.11 44.97 -75.55
C VAL A 142 -43.92 45.94 -76.42
N ALA A 143 -43.27 46.63 -77.36
CA ALA A 143 -43.92 47.37 -78.43
C ALA A 143 -44.01 46.45 -79.66
N GLN A 144 -45.22 46.32 -80.19
CA GLN A 144 -45.53 45.65 -81.45
C GLN A 144 -45.30 46.61 -82.64
N GLU A 145 -45.49 46.05 -83.85
CA GLU A 145 -45.59 46.67 -85.19
C GLU A 145 -44.24 46.71 -85.94
N SER A 146 -43.93 45.81 -86.89
CA SER A 146 -44.59 45.33 -88.14
C SER A 146 -44.62 46.34 -89.29
N VAL A 147 -43.90 45.93 -90.36
CA VAL A 147 -43.80 46.42 -91.76
C VAL A 147 -42.62 47.36 -92.04
#